data_AF-M1A8D3-F1
#
_entry.id   AF-M1A8D3-F1
#
_cell.length_a   1.000
_cell.length_b   1.000
_cell.length_c   1.000
_cell.angle_alpha   90.00
_cell.angle_beta   90.00
_cell.angle_gamma   90.00
#
_symmetry.space_group_name_H-M   'P 1'
#
loop_
_entity.id
_entity.type
_entity.pdbx_description
1 polymer ?
#
loop_
_entity_poly.entity_id
_entity_poly.type
_entity_poly.pdbx_seq_one_letter_code
_entity_poly.pdbx_strand_id
1 'polypeptide(L)'
;MGDGWDKDFDQTHFDTYSPPDFYAKLGIAGVPADEVKKRTKTMDDNWIPSWDEQFEFPLTVPELALLRIKVLDYNLSDKDEFAGQTCLPVAELRQGIRAVPLYDRKGEKYSSVKLLMRFEFI
;
A
#
# COMPACT_ATOMS: atom_id res chain seq x y z
N MET A 1 4.26 -6.69 4.72
CA MET A 1 5.66 -6.48 4.30
C MET A 1 5.68 -5.95 2.87
N GLY A 2 6.59 -5.05 2.52
CA GLY A 2 6.88 -4.65 1.13
C GLY A 2 8.33 -4.95 0.74
N ASP A 3 8.61 -5.04 -0.57
CA ASP A 3 9.93 -5.35 -1.14
C ASP A 3 10.04 -4.79 -2.56
N GLY A 4 11.27 -4.43 -2.98
CA GLY A 4 11.63 -4.10 -4.35
C GLY A 4 11.83 -2.62 -4.68
N TRP A 5 11.64 -1.69 -3.73
CA TRP A 5 11.93 -0.27 -3.96
C TRP A 5 13.42 0.00 -4.16
N ASP A 6 14.28 -0.72 -3.45
CA ASP A 6 15.74 -0.67 -3.57
C ASP A 6 16.26 -1.06 -4.97
N LYS A 7 15.43 -1.74 -5.77
CA LYS A 7 15.76 -2.20 -7.12
C LYS A 7 15.23 -1.29 -8.22
N ASP A 8 14.10 -0.63 -7.95
CA ASP A 8 13.39 0.17 -8.95
C ASP A 8 13.67 1.68 -8.80
N PHE A 9 14.24 2.12 -7.67
CA PHE A 9 14.55 3.52 -7.38
C PHE A 9 16.01 3.71 -6.96
N ASP A 10 16.56 4.89 -7.28
CA ASP A 10 17.86 5.31 -6.77
C ASP A 10 17.82 5.45 -5.23
N GLN A 11 18.95 5.22 -4.57
CA GLN A 11 19.04 5.29 -3.10
C GLN A 11 18.69 6.66 -2.51
N THR A 12 18.76 7.72 -3.31
CA THR A 12 18.46 9.09 -2.89
C THR A 12 17.09 9.56 -3.35
N HIS A 13 16.25 8.65 -3.87
CA HIS A 13 14.98 9.02 -4.50
C HIS A 13 14.00 9.61 -3.48
N PHE A 14 13.78 8.90 -2.37
CA PHE A 14 12.84 9.29 -1.31
C PHE A 14 13.51 10.24 -0.31
N ASP A 15 14.59 9.77 0.29
CA ASP A 15 15.41 10.56 1.21
C ASP A 15 16.84 10.69 0.69
N THR A 16 17.39 11.90 0.78
CA THR A 16 18.73 12.16 0.23
C THR A 16 19.85 11.54 1.08
N TYR A 17 19.62 11.38 2.39
CA TYR A 17 20.67 11.01 3.35
C TYR A 17 20.35 9.76 4.19
N SER A 18 19.18 9.17 3.99
CA SER A 18 18.68 8.00 4.73
C SER A 18 17.84 7.10 3.81
N PRO A 19 17.55 5.86 4.22
CA PRO A 19 16.47 5.09 3.62
C PRO A 19 15.09 5.75 3.87
N PRO A 20 14.05 5.32 3.15
CA PRO A 20 12.71 5.90 3.26
C PRO A 20 11.96 5.52 4.54
N ASP A 21 11.05 6.40 4.93
CA ASP A 21 10.09 6.30 6.04
C ASP A 21 8.71 5.84 5.53
N PHE A 22 8.61 4.57 5.13
CA PHE A 22 7.41 4.09 4.45
C PHE A 22 6.21 3.82 5.37
N TYR A 23 5.03 4.21 4.90
CA TYR A 23 3.74 3.81 5.47
C TYR A 23 2.69 3.56 4.39
N ALA A 24 1.71 2.71 4.68
CA ALA A 24 0.63 2.38 3.76
C ALA A 24 -0.70 2.99 4.22
N LYS A 25 -1.40 3.65 3.30
CA LYS A 25 -2.83 4.02 3.42
C LYS A 25 -3.66 2.95 2.74
N LEU A 26 -4.63 2.40 3.45
CA LEU A 26 -5.62 1.47 2.93
C LEU A 26 -6.99 2.14 2.95
N GLY A 27 -7.84 1.85 1.97
CA GLY A 27 -9.21 2.31 2.03
C GLY A 27 -10.13 1.56 1.09
N ILE A 28 -11.41 1.65 1.36
CA ILE A 28 -12.47 1.13 0.50
C ILE A 28 -13.05 2.28 -0.30
N ALA A 29 -13.16 2.09 -1.61
CA ALA A 29 -14.02 2.88 -2.49
C ALA A 29 -15.19 2.00 -2.92
N GLY A 30 -16.41 2.53 -2.92
CA GLY A 30 -17.62 1.75 -3.21
C GLY A 30 -18.85 2.57 -2.88
N VAL A 31 -19.86 1.93 -2.29
CA VAL A 31 -21.01 2.65 -1.76
C VAL A 31 -20.60 3.54 -0.58
N PRO A 32 -21.25 4.72 -0.36
CA PRO A 32 -20.87 5.63 0.72
C PRO A 32 -20.87 4.99 2.12
N ALA A 33 -21.70 3.97 2.35
CA ALA A 33 -21.76 3.25 3.62
C ALA A 33 -20.50 2.42 3.92
N ASP A 34 -19.74 2.03 2.88
CA ASP A 34 -18.56 1.17 2.99
C ASP A 34 -17.24 1.97 2.92
N GLU A 35 -17.31 3.28 2.62
CA GLU A 35 -16.12 4.11 2.51
C GLU A 35 -15.40 4.27 3.85
N VAL A 36 -14.19 3.74 3.93
CA VAL A 36 -13.33 3.86 5.12
C VAL A 36 -11.88 4.01 4.70
N LYS A 37 -11.11 4.75 5.49
CA LYS A 37 -9.66 4.95 5.30
C LYS A 37 -8.94 4.55 6.59
N LYS A 38 -7.87 3.78 6.44
CA LYS A 38 -6.97 3.35 7.50
C LYS A 38 -5.53 3.59 7.06
N ARG A 39 -4.60 3.62 8.00
CA ARG A 39 -3.17 3.68 7.70
C ARG A 39 -2.38 2.80 8.67
N THR A 40 -1.27 2.27 8.20
CA THR A 40 -0.25 1.68 9.07
C THR A 40 0.48 2.78 9.85
N LYS A 41 1.28 2.37 10.82
CA LYS A 41 2.38 3.17 11.34
C LYS A 41 3.41 3.43 10.25
N THR A 42 4.17 4.49 10.43
CA THR A 42 5.40 4.74 9.67
C THR A 42 6.47 3.77 10.14
N MET A 43 7.19 3.19 9.19
CA MET A 43 8.39 2.42 9.43
C MET A 43 9.56 3.28 8.97
N ASP A 44 10.36 3.73 9.92
CA ASP A 44 11.42 4.69 9.66
C ASP A 44 12.68 3.99 9.11
N ASP A 45 13.40 4.67 8.21
CA ASP A 45 14.70 4.27 7.66
C ASP A 45 14.75 2.82 7.11
N ASN A 46 13.76 2.38 6.30
CA ASN A 46 13.73 1.00 5.80
C ASN A 46 13.15 0.80 4.38
N TRP A 47 13.98 0.33 3.45
CA TRP A 47 13.60 -0.04 2.07
C TRP A 47 12.67 -1.27 1.98
N ILE A 48 12.60 -2.11 3.02
CA ILE A 48 11.84 -3.35 3.07
C ILE A 48 10.89 -3.31 4.28
N PRO A 49 9.83 -2.48 4.25
CA PRO A 49 9.01 -2.23 5.43
C PRO A 49 8.18 -3.46 5.82
N SER A 50 8.17 -3.81 7.11
CA SER A 50 7.25 -4.78 7.69
C SER A 50 6.37 -4.13 8.76
N TRP A 51 5.14 -3.79 8.39
CA TRP A 51 4.20 -3.16 9.34
C TRP A 51 3.54 -4.17 10.29
N ASP A 52 3.33 -5.42 9.83
CA ASP A 52 2.66 -6.49 10.60
C ASP A 52 1.34 -6.06 11.26
N GLU A 53 0.59 -5.20 10.56
CA GLU A 53 -0.71 -4.67 10.98
C GLU A 53 -1.86 -5.33 10.21
N GLN A 54 -2.97 -5.56 10.93
CA GLN A 54 -4.21 -6.11 10.38
C GLN A 54 -5.32 -5.05 10.42
N PHE A 55 -6.14 -5.04 9.37
CA PHE A 55 -7.25 -4.12 9.24
C PHE A 55 -8.51 -4.85 8.79
N GLU A 56 -9.62 -4.58 9.48
CA GLU A 56 -10.94 -5.11 9.13
C GLU A 56 -11.78 -4.08 8.39
N PHE A 57 -12.51 -4.51 7.37
CA PHE A 57 -13.35 -3.65 6.54
C PHE A 57 -14.75 -4.28 6.48
N PRO A 58 -15.69 -3.86 7.33
CA PRO A 58 -17.08 -4.32 7.20
C PRO A 58 -17.66 -3.73 5.92
N LEU A 59 -18.17 -4.59 5.04
CA LEU A 59 -18.73 -4.20 3.74
C LEU A 59 -20.20 -4.59 3.67
N THR A 60 -21.04 -3.64 3.26
CA THR A 60 -22.47 -3.85 3.00
C THR A 60 -22.73 -4.31 1.57
N VAL A 61 -21.91 -3.87 0.62
CA VAL A 61 -22.04 -4.20 -0.82
C VAL A 61 -20.65 -4.57 -1.39
N PRO A 62 -20.07 -5.73 -1.02
CA PRO A 62 -18.70 -6.12 -1.39
C PRO A 62 -18.48 -6.23 -2.90
N GLU A 63 -19.51 -6.50 -3.69
CA GLU A 63 -19.46 -6.58 -5.15
C GLU A 63 -19.16 -5.23 -5.84
N LEU A 64 -19.38 -4.11 -5.14
CA LEU A 64 -19.06 -2.76 -5.62
C LEU A 64 -17.81 -2.17 -4.93
N ALA A 65 -17.19 -2.91 -4.01
CA ALA A 65 -16.07 -2.43 -3.21
C ALA A 65 -14.72 -2.66 -3.92
N LEU A 66 -13.88 -1.62 -3.88
CA LEU A 66 -12.49 -1.63 -4.31
C LEU A 66 -11.58 -1.37 -3.11
N LEU A 67 -10.66 -2.30 -2.84
CA LEU A 67 -9.59 -2.10 -1.87
C LEU A 67 -8.45 -1.29 -2.52
N ARG A 68 -8.29 -0.05 -2.07
CA ARG A 68 -7.22 0.86 -2.48
C ARG A 68 -6.09 0.80 -1.48
N ILE A 69 -4.87 0.57 -1.95
CA ILE A 69 -3.67 0.62 -1.14
C ILE A 69 -2.71 1.61 -1.78
N LYS A 70 -2.13 2.47 -0.96
CA LYS A 70 -1.16 3.49 -1.38
C LYS A 70 -0.01 3.51 -0.39
N VAL A 71 1.22 3.35 -0.86
CA VAL A 71 2.41 3.51 -0.04
C VAL A 71 2.96 4.91 -0.27
N LEU A 72 3.32 5.57 0.81
CA LEU A 72 3.97 6.86 0.81
C LEU A 72 5.22 6.79 1.68
N ASP A 73 6.15 7.64 1.34
CA ASP A 73 7.29 8.00 2.17
C ASP A 73 6.93 9.24 2.99
N TYR A 74 7.10 9.16 4.31
CA TYR A 74 6.73 10.24 5.22
C TYR A 74 7.81 11.32 5.23
N ASN A 75 7.43 12.57 4.98
CA ASN A 75 8.36 13.68 5.07
C ASN A 75 7.89 14.69 6.14
N LEU A 76 8.74 14.99 7.11
CA LEU A 76 8.43 15.93 8.20
C LEU A 76 8.21 17.36 7.72
N SER A 77 8.94 17.79 6.69
CA SER A 77 9.03 19.20 6.28
C SER A 77 8.31 19.52 4.98
N ASP A 78 7.94 18.49 4.20
CA ASP A 78 7.25 18.63 2.92
C ASP A 78 6.09 17.62 2.83
N LYS A 79 5.43 17.58 1.69
CA LYS A 79 4.39 16.61 1.38
C LYS A 79 5.00 15.23 1.19
N ASP A 80 4.42 14.24 1.86
CA ASP A 80 4.73 12.82 1.68
C ASP A 80 4.90 12.42 0.20
N GLU A 81 6.02 11.77 -0.08
CA GLU A 81 6.35 11.31 -1.42
C GLU A 81 5.60 10.02 -1.76
N PHE A 82 5.32 9.80 -3.03
CA PHE A 82 4.54 8.66 -3.48
C PHE A 82 5.45 7.49 -3.81
N ALA A 83 5.27 6.38 -3.10
CA ALA A 83 6.05 5.17 -3.29
C ALA A 83 5.31 4.08 -4.10
N GLY A 84 4.01 4.25 -4.36
CA GLY A 84 3.26 3.32 -5.20
C GLY A 84 1.80 3.16 -4.79
N GLN A 85 1.00 2.58 -5.67
CA GLN A 85 -0.39 2.26 -5.37
C GLN A 85 -0.86 0.97 -6.04
N THR A 86 -1.99 0.47 -5.58
CA THR A 86 -2.77 -0.55 -6.28
C THR A 86 -4.25 -0.39 -5.89
N CYS A 87 -5.13 -0.92 -6.73
CA CYS A 87 -6.57 -0.87 -6.54
C CYS A 87 -7.17 -2.21 -6.96
N LEU A 88 -7.76 -2.94 -6.02
CA LEU A 88 -8.16 -4.32 -6.21
C LEU A 88 -9.66 -4.46 -5.98
N PRO A 89 -10.44 -5.01 -6.93
CA PRO A 89 -11.84 -5.36 -6.69
C PRO A 89 -11.93 -6.39 -5.57
N VAL A 90 -12.71 -6.11 -4.53
CA VAL A 90 -12.83 -7.01 -3.36
C VAL A 90 -13.36 -8.38 -3.78
N ALA A 91 -14.33 -8.41 -4.71
CA ALA A 91 -14.89 -9.64 -5.26
C ALA A 91 -13.87 -10.55 -5.97
N GLU A 92 -12.72 -10.02 -6.41
CA GLU A 92 -11.67 -10.78 -7.10
C GLU A 92 -10.51 -11.18 -6.19
N LEU A 93 -10.52 -10.74 -4.93
CA LEU A 93 -9.47 -11.08 -3.98
C LEU A 93 -9.56 -12.57 -3.59
N ARG A 94 -8.38 -13.18 -3.40
CA ARG A 94 -8.25 -14.59 -3.04
C ARG A 94 -7.65 -14.74 -1.65
N GLN A 95 -8.29 -15.56 -0.81
CA GLN A 95 -7.89 -15.79 0.58
C GLN A 95 -6.44 -16.28 0.70
N GLY A 96 -5.80 -15.97 1.83
CA GLY A 96 -4.43 -16.34 2.16
C GLY A 96 -3.41 -15.27 1.82
N ILE A 97 -2.13 -15.66 1.78
CA ILE A 97 -1.01 -14.75 1.52
C ILE A 97 -0.83 -14.55 0.02
N ARG A 98 -0.76 -13.29 -0.42
CA ARG A 98 -0.63 -12.87 -1.81
C ARG A 98 0.46 -11.82 -1.95
N ALA A 99 1.24 -11.91 -3.04
CA ALA A 99 2.11 -10.84 -3.48
C ALA A 99 1.31 -9.91 -4.40
N VAL A 100 1.18 -8.65 -3.99
CA VAL A 100 0.40 -7.62 -4.65
C VAL A 100 1.36 -6.61 -5.29
N PRO A 101 1.43 -6.51 -6.63
CA PRO A 101 2.30 -5.53 -7.27
C PRO A 101 1.80 -4.10 -7.05
N LEU A 102 2.73 -3.16 -7.00
CA LEU A 102 2.43 -1.73 -6.98
C LEU A 102 2.70 -1.09 -8.34
N TYR A 103 2.03 0.04 -8.54
CA TYR A 103 2.03 0.82 -9.78
C TYR A 103 2.37 2.28 -9.47
N ASP A 104 2.91 2.96 -10.47
CA ASP A 104 3.26 4.36 -10.40
C ASP A 104 2.02 5.28 -10.47
N ARG A 105 2.23 6.60 -10.57
CA ARG A 105 1.13 7.58 -10.69
C ARG A 105 0.39 7.51 -12.02
N LYS A 106 1.02 7.00 -13.08
CA LYS A 106 0.44 6.81 -14.41
C LYS A 106 -0.30 5.49 -14.54
N GLY A 107 -0.15 4.60 -13.57
CA GLY A 107 -0.70 3.24 -13.60
C GLY A 107 0.23 2.23 -14.28
N GLU A 108 1.51 2.58 -14.48
CA GLU A 108 2.53 1.68 -14.98
C GLU A 108 3.03 0.80 -13.84
N LYS A 109 3.15 -0.50 -14.10
CA LYS A 109 3.56 -1.47 -13.08
C LYS A 109 5.05 -1.29 -12.77
N TYR A 110 5.39 -1.24 -11.49
CA TYR A 110 6.79 -1.34 -11.08
C TYR A 110 7.36 -2.73 -11.37
N SER A 111 8.66 -2.81 -11.66
CA SER A 111 9.31 -4.04 -12.08
C SER A 111 9.45 -5.01 -10.91
N SER A 112 9.84 -4.50 -9.74
CA SER A 112 10.19 -5.28 -8.56
C SER A 112 9.27 -5.03 -7.37
N VAL A 113 8.66 -3.84 -7.28
CA VAL A 113 7.90 -3.40 -6.10
C VAL A 113 6.61 -4.19 -5.90
N LYS A 114 6.47 -4.77 -4.71
CA LYS A 114 5.30 -5.56 -4.30
C LYS A 114 5.08 -5.53 -2.80
N LEU A 115 3.82 -5.75 -2.39
CA LEU A 115 3.40 -5.96 -1.02
C LEU A 115 3.04 -7.42 -0.78
N LEU A 116 3.56 -8.02 0.28
CA LEU A 116 3.08 -9.28 0.81
C LEU A 116 1.94 -8.99 1.79
N MET A 117 0.74 -9.45 1.43
CA MET A 117 -0.49 -9.20 2.18
C MET A 117 -1.24 -10.51 2.43
N ARG A 118 -1.93 -10.60 3.57
CA ARG A 118 -2.87 -11.69 3.86
C ARG A 118 -4.29 -11.18 3.73
N PHE A 119 -5.13 -11.90 3.00
CA PHE A 119 -6.56 -11.65 2.90
C PHE A 119 -7.33 -12.76 3.59
N GLU A 120 -8.27 -12.37 4.45
CA GLU A 120 -9.20 -13.26 5.15
C GLU A 120 -10.63 -12.72 4.94
N PHE A 121 -11.56 -13.60 4.55
CA PHE A 121 -12.97 -13.29 4.36
C PHE A 121 -13.75 -14.11 5.38
N ILE A 122 -14.67 -13.46 6.10
CA ILE A 122 -15.48 -14.06 7.17
C ILE A 122 -16.94 -13.94 6.76
#